data_AF-A0A2N2ZYH6-F1
#
_entry.id   AF-A0A2N2ZYH6-F1
#
_cell.length_a   1.000
_cell.length_b   1.000
_cell.length_c   1.000
_cell.angle_alpha   90.00
_cell.angle_beta   90.00
_cell.angle_gamma   90.00
#
_symmetry.space_group_name_H-M   'P 1'
#
loop_
_entity.id
_entity.type
_entity.pdbx_description
1 polymer ?
#
loop_
_entity_poly.entity_id
_entity_poly.type
_entity_poly.pdbx_seq_one_letter_code
_entity_poly.pdbx_strand_id
1 'polypeptide(L)' 'MDFLINKQNIEEFKYRIIKKFPQLTESDLQHKDGKEEKMLKKIAQKLSMTNNQIRSVISDF' A
#
# COMPACT_ATOMS: atom_id res chain seq x y z
N MET A 1 -15.36 -3.25 5.42
CA MET A 1 -14.99 -1.85 5.14
C MET A 1 -13.90 -1.88 4.08
N ASP A 2 -14.22 -1.46 2.86
CA ASP A 2 -13.21 -1.31 1.81
C ASP A 2 -12.31 -0.11 2.14
N PHE A 3 -11.07 -0.38 2.53
CA PHE A 3 -10.04 0.65 2.65
C PHE A 3 -9.73 1.18 1.24
N LEU A 4 -10.42 2.24 0.84
CA LEU A 4 -10.13 2.99 -0.39
C LEU A 4 -8.95 3.91 -0.11
N ILE A 5 -7.82 3.64 -0.76
CA ILE A 5 -6.71 4.59 -0.76
C ILE A 5 -7.16 5.75 -1.65
N ASN A 6 -6.86 6.96 -1.24
CA ASN A 6 -7.14 8.18 -1.96
C ASN A 6 -6.03 9.19 -1.64
N LYS A 7 -5.97 10.31 -2.35
CA LYS A 7 -4.88 11.29 -2.19
C LYS A 7 -4.69 11.77 -0.75
N GLN A 8 -5.74 11.76 0.07
CA GLN A 8 -5.68 12.23 1.45
C GLN A 8 -5.06 11.21 2.41
N ASN A 9 -5.31 9.90 2.21
CA ASN A 9 -4.81 8.86 3.11
C ASN A 9 -3.60 8.09 2.56
N ILE A 10 -3.16 8.37 1.32
CA ILE A 10 -2.08 7.60 0.70
C ILE A 10 -0.74 7.79 1.39
N GLU A 11 -0.41 9.00 1.87
CA GLU A 11 0.84 9.22 2.61
C GLU A 11 0.87 8.43 3.91
N GLU A 12 -0.26 8.41 4.63
CA GLU A 12 -0.41 7.62 5.84
C GLU A 12 -0.32 6.11 5.55
N PHE A 13 -0.96 5.65 4.48
CA PHE A 13 -0.83 4.26 4.00
C PHE A 13 0.64 3.92 3.75
N LYS A 14 1.39 4.80 3.06
CA LYS A 14 2.81 4.57 2.75
C LYS A 14 3.65 4.50 4.01
N TYR A 15 3.42 5.42 4.94
CA TYR A 15 4.14 5.42 6.21
C TYR A 15 3.89 4.13 7.00
N ARG A 16 2.62 3.72 7.12
CA ARG A 16 2.23 2.47 7.80
C ARG A 16 2.83 1.23 7.14
N ILE A 17 2.79 1.16 5.82
CA ILE A 17 3.28 -0.02 5.09
C ILE A 17 4.80 -0.13 5.09
N ILE A 18 5.56 0.97 4.99
CA ILE A 18 7.03 0.96 5.15
C ILE A 18 7.39 0.52 6.57
N LYS A 19 6.67 1.04 7.58
CA LYS A 19 6.92 0.69 8.98
C LYS A 19 6.71 -0.81 9.26
N LYS A 20 5.70 -1.42 8.63
CA LYS A 20 5.41 -2.86 8.77
C LYS A 20 6.28 -3.73 7.87
N PHE A 21 6.64 -3.23 6.70
CA PHE A 21 7.43 -3.93 5.69
C PHE A 21 8.63 -3.08 5.25
N PRO A 22 9.73 -3.10 6.02
CA PRO A 22 10.93 -2.32 5.73
C PRO A 22 11.61 -2.72 4.40
N GLN A 23 11.22 -3.84 3.79
CA GLN A 23 11.64 -4.23 2.44
C GLN A 23 11.02 -3.38 1.31
N LEU A 24 9.94 -2.65 1.60
CA LEU A 24 9.32 -1.71 0.68
C LEU A 24 10.04 -0.38 0.73
N THR A 25 10.30 0.18 -0.43
CA THR A 25 10.90 1.52 -0.57
C THR A 25 9.85 2.52 -1.04
N GLU A 26 10.09 3.81 -0.84
CA GLU A 26 9.22 4.87 -1.39
C GLU A 26 9.01 4.74 -2.91
N SER A 27 10.00 4.19 -3.63
CA SER A 27 9.92 3.88 -5.06
C SER A 27 8.94 2.75 -5.39
N ASP A 28 8.73 1.80 -4.48
CA ASP A 28 7.69 0.78 -4.62
C ASP A 28 6.30 1.35 -4.37
N LEU A 29 6.25 2.42 -3.57
CA LEU A 29 5.05 3.13 -3.16
C LEU A 29 4.79 4.39 -4.00
N GLN A 30 5.41 4.49 -5.17
CA GLN A 30 5.17 5.60 -6.08
C GLN A 30 3.75 5.53 -6.63
N HIS A 31 2.92 6.46 -6.17
CA HIS A 31 1.61 6.72 -6.74
C HIS A 31 1.72 7.89 -7.71
N LYS A 32 1.45 7.64 -8.99
CA LYS A 32 1.16 8.69 -9.96
C LYS A 32 -0.35 8.67 -10.21
N ASP A 33 -0.97 9.84 -10.25
CA ASP A 33 -2.41 10.07 -10.40
C ASP A 33 -3.12 8.97 -11.22
N GLY A 34 -4.06 8.27 -10.58
CA GLY A 34 -4.86 7.21 -11.20
C GLY A 34 -4.21 5.81 -11.27
N LYS A 35 -3.01 5.59 -10.73
CA LYS A 35 -2.29 4.30 -10.77
C LYS A 35 -2.18 3.59 -9.41
N GLU A 36 -3.17 3.74 -8.54
CA GLU A 36 -3.22 3.05 -7.24
C GLU A 36 -3.16 1.52 -7.41
N GLU A 37 -3.93 0.98 -8.33
CA GLU A 37 -3.99 -0.46 -8.56
C GLU A 37 -2.63 -1.04 -8.98
N LYS A 38 -1.83 -0.27 -9.74
CA LYS A 38 -0.47 -0.67 -10.13
C LYS A 38 0.48 -0.67 -8.94
N MET A 39 0.38 0.34 -8.08
CA MET A 39 1.16 0.41 -6.85
C MET A 39 0.82 -0.78 -5.94
N LEU A 40 -0.47 -1.04 -5.69
CA LEU A 40 -0.93 -2.18 -4.91
C LEU A 40 -0.47 -3.52 -5.49
N LYS A 41 -0.58 -3.73 -6.81
CA LYS A 41 -0.07 -4.93 -7.48
C LYS A 41 1.42 -5.12 -7.28
N LYS A 42 2.21 -4.05 -7.35
CA LYS A 42 3.67 -4.11 -7.15
C LYS A 42 4.03 -4.49 -5.71
N ILE A 43 3.32 -3.89 -4.75
CA ILE A 43 3.46 -4.22 -3.32
C ILE A 43 3.07 -5.68 -3.07
N ALA A 44 1.92 -6.12 -3.60
CA ALA A 44 1.41 -7.48 -3.52
C ALA A 44 2.43 -8.51 -4.03
N GLN A 45 3.02 -8.26 -5.21
CA GLN A 45 4.07 -9.10 -5.77
C GLN A 45 5.32 -9.15 -4.90
N LYS A 46 5.77 -7.99 -4.38
CA LYS A 46 7.00 -7.91 -3.59
C LYS A 46 6.88 -8.53 -2.20
N LEU A 47 5.68 -8.47 -1.62
CA LEU A 47 5.37 -9.09 -0.33
C LEU A 47 4.87 -10.54 -0.44
N SER A 48 4.64 -11.03 -1.67
CA SER A 48 3.93 -12.31 -1.91
C SER A 48 2.58 -12.36 -1.17
N MET A 49 1.87 -11.24 -1.13
CA MET A 49 0.59 -11.07 -0.45
C MET A 49 -0.50 -10.68 -1.44
N THR A 50 -1.75 -10.92 -1.07
CA THR A 50 -2.91 -10.41 -1.80
C THR A 50 -3.22 -8.96 -1.42
N ASN A 51 -3.89 -8.23 -2.31
CA ASN A 51 -4.38 -6.88 -2.03
C ASN A 51 -5.25 -6.82 -0.76
N ASN A 52 -6.03 -7.88 -0.48
CA ASN A 52 -6.87 -7.96 0.72
C ASN A 52 -6.04 -8.08 1.99
N GLN A 53 -4.96 -8.88 1.98
CA GLN A 53 -4.06 -8.98 3.12
C GLN A 53 -3.36 -7.64 3.39
N ILE A 54 -2.90 -6.95 2.34
CA ILE A 54 -2.29 -5.61 2.47
C ILE A 54 -3.29 -4.63 3.08
N ARG A 55 -4.53 -4.59 2.60
CA ARG A 55 -5.60 -3.75 3.15
C ARG A 55 -5.89 -4.09 4.61
N SER A 56 -5.97 -5.38 4.95
CA SER A 56 -6.20 -5.84 6.32
C SER A 56 -5.07 -5.40 7.25
N VAL A 57 -3.82 -5.52 6.82
CA VAL A 57 -2.63 -5.13 7.59
C VAL A 57 -2.63 -3.63 7.94
N ILE A 58 -3.23 -2.82 7.09
CA ILE A 58 -3.24 -1.35 7.21
C ILE A 58 -4.50 -0.85 7.92
N SER A 59 -5.60 -1.59 7.81
CA SER A 59 -6.84 -1.37 8.56
C SER A 59 -6.71 -1.75 10.04
N ASP A 60 -5.73 -2.56 10.41
CA ASP A 60 -5.47 -3.04 11.77
C ASP A 60 -4.56 -2.09 12.59
N PHE A 61 -4.44 -0.83 12.15
CA PHE A 61 -3.72 0.27 12.81
C PHE A 61 -4.65 1.46 13.00
#